data_AF-A0A928ZJT2-F1
#
_entry.id   AF-A0A928ZJT2-F1
#
_cell.length_a   1.000
_cell.length_b   1.000
_cell.length_c   1.000
_cell.angle_alpha   90.00
_cell.angle_beta   90.00
_cell.angle_gamma   90.00
#
_symmetry.space_group_name_H-M   'P 1'
#
loop_
_entity.id
_entity.type
_entity.pdbx_description
1 polymer ?
#
loop_
_entity_poly.entity_id
_entity_poly.type
_entity_poly.pdbx_seq_one_letter_code
_entity_poly.pdbx_strand_id
1 'polypeptide(L)'
;MSITQKLTEFAEQQNFDVRSSENYEGVWQDAGITNIPETTIKEGDRLLSLLKDSEASPEFIMSFLAYSYQKGMPLYVMEHIMNSDLDGDGRPLWREFFYDGTDPLATDPCRKQAQKSRQIELEL
;
A
#
# COMPACT_ATOMS: atom_id res chain seq x y z
N MET A 1 1.57 -5.73 -19.01
CA MET A 1 2.08 -4.62 -18.17
C MET A 1 2.12 -5.11 -16.75
N SER A 2 3.29 -5.14 -16.10
CA SER A 2 3.40 -5.51 -14.68
C SER A 2 2.94 -4.36 -13.79
N ILE A 3 2.54 -4.67 -12.55
CA ILE A 3 2.17 -3.67 -11.54
C ILE A 3 3.34 -2.69 -11.30
N THR A 4 4.55 -3.22 -11.27
CA THR A 4 5.80 -2.47 -11.13
C THR A 4 6.06 -1.52 -12.30
N GLN A 5 5.69 -1.88 -13.53
CA GLN A 5 5.78 -0.98 -14.69
C GLN A 5 4.82 0.21 -14.56
N LYS A 6 3.56 -0.02 -14.16
CA LYS A 6 2.61 1.07 -13.93
C LYS A 6 3.05 2.00 -12.81
N LEU A 7 3.63 1.45 -11.75
CA LEU A 7 4.19 2.25 -10.66
C LEU A 7 5.38 3.08 -11.13
N THR A 8 6.25 2.51 -11.97
CA THR A 8 7.39 3.21 -12.56
C THR A 8 6.91 4.39 -13.41
N GLU A 9 5.95 4.17 -14.31
CA GLU A 9 5.36 5.22 -15.14
C GLU A 9 4.73 6.33 -14.29
N PHE A 10 4.01 5.96 -13.22
CA PHE A 10 3.47 6.94 -12.29
C PHE A 10 4.58 7.73 -11.58
N ALA A 11 5.61 7.04 -11.07
CA ALA A 11 6.74 7.66 -10.38
C ALA A 11 7.50 8.65 -11.28
N GLU A 12 7.66 8.32 -12.56
CA GLU A 12 8.31 9.20 -13.56
C GLU A 12 7.45 10.43 -13.91
N GLN A 13 6.12 10.32 -13.80
CA GLN A 13 5.19 11.44 -14.01
C GLN A 13 5.09 12.35 -12.79
N GLN A 14 5.39 11.85 -11.59
CA GLN A 14 5.38 12.65 -10.37
C GLN A 14 6.65 13.50 -10.26
N ASN A 15 6.48 14.81 -10.12
CA ASN A 15 7.57 15.73 -9.81
C ASN A 15 7.73 15.82 -8.29
N PHE A 16 8.46 14.88 -7.70
CA PHE A 16 8.70 14.85 -6.26
C PHE A 16 9.58 16.03 -5.84
N ASP A 17 8.97 17.09 -5.33
CA ASP A 17 9.69 18.23 -4.74
C ASP A 17 10.28 17.86 -3.36
N VAL A 18 11.31 18.58 -2.93
CA VAL A 18 12.12 18.34 -1.71
C VAL A 18 11.28 18.27 -0.43
N ARG A 19 10.17 19.03 -0.36
CA ARG A 19 9.24 18.97 0.78
C ARG A 19 8.49 17.64 0.89
N SER A 20 8.23 17.00 -0.24
CA SER A 20 7.58 15.68 -0.28
C SER A 20 8.53 14.62 0.27
N SER A 21 9.83 14.73 -0.04
CA SER A 21 10.83 13.78 0.46
C SER A 21 11.03 13.81 1.97
N GLU A 22 10.98 14.99 2.60
CA GLU A 22 11.10 15.10 4.07
C GLU A 22 9.94 14.40 4.79
N ASN A 23 8.72 14.48 4.23
CA ASN A 23 7.56 13.78 4.79
C ASN A 23 7.66 12.26 4.61
N TYR A 24 8.21 11.79 3.49
CA TYR A 24 8.36 10.35 3.22
C TYR A 24 9.46 9.70 4.07
N GLU A 25 10.54 10.44 4.37
CA GLU A 25 11.61 9.93 5.22
C GLU A 25 11.17 9.65 6.65
N GLY A 26 10.28 10.47 7.21
CA GLY A 26 9.68 10.22 8.52
C GLY A 26 8.88 8.92 8.55
N VAL A 27 8.09 8.65 7.50
CA VAL A 27 7.28 7.43 7.39
C VAL A 27 8.15 6.17 7.34
N TRP A 28 9.29 6.21 6.63
CA TRP A 28 10.23 5.08 6.64
C TRP A 28 10.82 4.83 8.01
N GLN A 29 11.24 5.90 8.71
CA GLN A 29 11.80 5.80 10.05
C GLN A 29 10.80 5.20 11.03
N ASP A 30 9.53 5.63 10.99
CA ASP A 30 8.49 5.12 11.86
C ASP A 30 8.14 3.65 11.55
N ALA A 31 8.24 3.23 10.28
CA ALA A 31 8.12 1.83 9.88
C ALA A 31 9.35 0.97 10.25
N GLY A 32 10.44 1.61 10.72
CA GLY A 32 11.71 0.97 11.06
C GLY A 32 12.63 0.71 9.85
N ILE A 33 12.33 1.32 8.70
CA ILE A 33 13.11 1.18 7.47
C ILE A 33 14.25 2.20 7.50
N THR A 34 15.45 1.74 7.84
CA THR A 34 16.68 2.57 7.82
C THR A 34 17.47 2.44 6.53
N ASN A 35 17.27 1.35 5.78
CA ASN A 35 17.93 1.11 4.49
C ASN A 35 16.92 0.58 3.47
N ILE A 36 16.50 1.45 2.55
CA ILE A 36 15.43 1.13 1.59
C ILE A 36 15.79 -0.06 0.69
N PRO A 37 16.98 -0.14 0.07
CA PRO A 37 17.43 -1.32 -0.68
C PRO A 37 17.42 -2.65 0.09
N GLU A 38 17.43 -2.62 1.42
CA GLU A 38 17.41 -3.83 2.27
C GLU A 38 16.05 -4.07 2.92
N THR A 39 15.01 -3.32 2.53
CA THR A 39 13.66 -3.47 3.09
C THR A 39 13.19 -4.91 2.95
N THR A 40 12.64 -5.44 4.04
CA THR A 40 12.07 -6.78 4.14
C THR A 40 10.56 -6.75 4.03
N ILE A 41 9.94 -7.92 3.77
CA ILE A 41 8.48 -8.06 3.76
C ILE A 41 7.86 -7.61 5.10
N LYS A 42 8.50 -7.95 6.23
CA LYS A 42 8.01 -7.56 7.56
C LYS A 42 7.99 -6.05 7.78
N GLU A 43 8.97 -5.35 7.24
CA GLU A 43 9.00 -3.89 7.26
C GLU A 43 7.95 -3.30 6.31
N GLY A 44 7.71 -3.94 5.17
CA GLY A 44 6.58 -3.63 4.29
C GLY A 44 5.22 -3.79 4.99
N ASP A 45 5.00 -4.86 5.76
CA ASP A 45 3.77 -5.07 6.53
C ASP A 45 3.56 -4.00 7.62
N ARG A 46 4.65 -3.60 8.30
CA ARG A 46 4.62 -2.52 9.29
C ARG A 46 4.30 -1.18 8.63
N LEU A 47 4.91 -0.92 7.49
CA LEU A 47 4.67 0.28 6.70
C LEU A 47 3.20 0.38 6.27
N LEU A 48 2.63 -0.72 5.76
CA LEU A 48 1.20 -0.81 5.45
C LEU A 48 0.31 -0.53 6.66
N SER A 49 0.65 -1.11 7.81
CA SER A 49 -0.08 -0.89 9.07
C SER A 49 -0.02 0.59 9.48
N LEU A 50 1.14 1.22 9.35
CA LEU A 50 1.33 2.63 9.69
C LEU A 50 0.56 3.57 8.74
N LEU A 51 0.57 3.28 7.44
CA LEU A 51 -0.20 4.04 6.44
C LEU A 51 -1.71 3.95 6.71
N LYS A 52 -2.18 2.76 7.13
CA LYS A 52 -3.56 2.54 7.53
C LYS A 52 -3.93 3.28 8.82
N ASP A 53 -3.08 3.20 9.85
CA ASP A 53 -3.32 3.84 11.15
C ASP A 53 -3.23 5.38 11.06
N SER A 54 -2.46 5.89 10.09
CA SER A 54 -2.30 7.33 9.85
C SER A 54 -3.41 7.93 8.97
N GLU A 55 -4.40 7.14 8.55
CA GLU A 55 -5.47 7.55 7.62
C GLU A 55 -4.91 8.27 6.38
N ALA A 56 -3.78 7.76 5.86
CA ALA A 56 -3.07 8.41 4.76
C ALA A 56 -3.91 8.43 3.48
N SER A 57 -3.94 9.55 2.75
CA SER A 57 -4.76 9.62 1.54
C SER A 57 -4.28 8.63 0.47
N PRO A 58 -5.18 8.12 -0.41
CA PRO A 58 -4.81 7.21 -1.47
C PRO A 58 -3.69 7.75 -2.36
N GLU A 59 -3.74 9.04 -2.68
CA GLU A 59 -2.72 9.74 -3.47
C GLU A 59 -1.38 9.82 -2.76
N PHE A 60 -1.40 9.99 -1.43
CA PHE A 60 -0.19 9.98 -0.62
C PHE A 60 0.46 8.59 -0.64
N ILE A 61 -0.32 7.52 -0.42
CA ILE A 61 0.19 6.14 -0.44
C ILE A 61 0.80 5.82 -1.81
N MET A 62 0.11 6.18 -2.90
CA MET A 62 0.59 5.93 -4.25
C MET A 62 1.89 6.70 -4.54
N SER A 63 1.93 7.99 -4.17
CA SER A 63 3.13 8.85 -4.31
C SER A 63 4.30 8.35 -3.48
N PHE A 64 4.04 7.90 -2.25
CA PHE A 64 5.04 7.37 -1.34
C PHE A 64 5.63 6.04 -1.85
N LEU A 65 4.79 5.14 -2.38
CA LEU A 65 5.23 3.87 -2.96
C LEU A 65 6.06 4.10 -4.23
N ALA A 66 5.65 5.04 -5.07
CA ALA A 66 6.41 5.47 -6.23
C ALA A 66 7.79 6.05 -5.86
N TYR A 67 7.84 6.88 -4.81
CA TYR A 67 9.10 7.40 -4.28
C TYR A 67 9.99 6.32 -3.67
N SER A 68 9.41 5.40 -2.89
CA SER A 68 10.12 4.25 -2.30
C SER A 68 10.75 3.36 -3.37
N TYR A 69 10.04 3.14 -4.47
CA TYR A 69 10.57 2.42 -5.62
C TYR A 69 11.76 3.15 -6.26
N GLN A 70 11.67 4.47 -6.50
CA GLN A 70 12.79 5.27 -7.03
C GLN A 70 14.02 5.24 -6.12
N LYS A 71 13.82 5.10 -4.81
CA LYS A 71 14.91 4.98 -3.83
C LYS A 71 15.51 3.58 -3.72
N GLY A 72 15.02 2.64 -4.51
CA GLY A 72 15.58 1.30 -4.62
C GLY A 72 14.92 0.27 -3.72
N MET A 73 13.68 0.48 -3.28
CA MET A 73 12.97 -0.55 -2.51
C MET A 73 12.88 -1.85 -3.32
N PRO A 74 13.19 -3.02 -2.73
CA PRO A 74 13.19 -4.27 -3.47
C PRO A 74 11.84 -4.57 -4.12
N LEU A 75 11.91 -5.00 -5.38
CA LEU A 75 10.73 -5.33 -6.19
C LEU A 75 9.79 -6.33 -5.50
N TYR A 76 10.35 -7.33 -4.82
CA TYR A 76 9.54 -8.35 -4.13
C TYR A 76 8.75 -7.75 -2.94
N VAL A 77 9.27 -6.73 -2.26
CA VAL A 77 8.54 -6.01 -1.21
C VAL A 77 7.48 -5.13 -1.82
N MET A 78 7.80 -4.42 -2.91
CA MET A 78 6.83 -3.60 -3.63
C MET A 78 5.67 -4.42 -4.17
N GLU A 79 5.93 -5.60 -4.72
CA GLU A 79 4.89 -6.53 -5.18
C GLU A 79 4.06 -7.07 -4.02
N HIS A 80 4.69 -7.36 -2.87
CA HIS A 80 3.97 -7.76 -1.67
C HIS A 80 3.03 -6.66 -1.17
N ILE A 81 3.52 -5.43 -1.06
CA ILE A 81 2.71 -4.26 -0.69
C ILE A 81 1.56 -4.10 -1.69
N MET A 82 1.85 -4.06 -2.98
CA MET A 82 0.81 -3.83 -4.00
C MET A 82 -0.27 -4.91 -4.05
N ASN A 83 0.07 -6.16 -3.72
CA ASN A 83 -0.88 -7.26 -3.65
C ASN A 83 -1.58 -7.36 -2.28
N SER A 84 -1.22 -6.51 -1.33
CA SER A 84 -1.89 -6.47 -0.03
C SER A 84 -3.26 -5.81 -0.15
N ASP A 85 -4.16 -6.28 0.69
CA ASP A 85 -5.53 -5.81 0.85
C ASP A 85 -5.58 -5.03 2.18
N LEU A 86 -5.61 -3.70 2.09
CA LEU A 86 -5.51 -2.81 3.26
C LEU A 86 -6.82 -2.71 4.04
N ASP A 87 -7.96 -2.67 3.36
CA ASP A 87 -9.28 -2.48 3.96
C ASP A 87 -10.02 -3.80 4.24
N GLY A 88 -9.54 -4.91 3.68
CA GLY A 88 -10.08 -6.25 3.83
C GLY A 88 -11.27 -6.53 2.92
N ASP A 89 -11.46 -5.77 1.84
CA ASP A 89 -12.57 -5.96 0.90
C ASP A 89 -12.32 -7.08 -0.13
N GLY A 90 -11.11 -7.64 -0.16
CA GLY A 90 -10.64 -8.66 -1.08
C GLY A 90 -10.05 -8.10 -2.38
N ARG A 91 -9.77 -6.80 -2.46
CA ARG A 91 -9.10 -6.16 -3.59
C ARG A 91 -7.67 -5.79 -3.19
N PRO A 92 -6.69 -6.08 -4.06
CA PRO A 92 -5.33 -5.65 -3.82
C PRO A 92 -5.16 -4.17 -4.16
N LEU A 93 -4.26 -3.49 -3.45
CA LEU A 93 -3.96 -2.07 -3.63
C LEU A 93 -3.76 -1.64 -5.09
N TRP A 94 -3.03 -2.43 -5.89
CA TRP A 94 -2.79 -2.07 -7.29
C TRP A 94 -4.09 -1.97 -8.11
N ARG A 95 -5.11 -2.76 -7.77
CA ARG A 95 -6.38 -2.74 -8.50
C ARG A 95 -7.15 -1.46 -8.18
N GLU A 96 -7.15 -1.09 -6.90
CA GLU A 96 -7.85 0.09 -6.42
C GLU A 96 -7.23 1.37 -6.98
N PHE A 97 -5.90 1.47 -6.94
CA PHE A 97 -5.19 2.63 -7.46
C PHE A 97 -5.28 2.79 -8.98
N PHE A 98 -5.19 1.71 -9.76
CA PHE A 98 -5.05 1.81 -11.22
C PHE A 98 -6.31 1.53 -12.02
N TYR A 99 -7.34 0.92 -11.43
CA TYR A 99 -8.52 0.46 -12.18
C TYR A 99 -9.84 0.92 -11.56
N ASP A 100 -10.02 0.67 -10.27
CA ASP A 100 -11.32 0.87 -9.64
C ASP A 100 -11.49 2.32 -9.15
N GLY A 101 -10.40 3.06 -8.91
CA GLY A 101 -10.44 4.44 -8.39
C GLY A 101 -11.09 4.51 -7.01
N THR A 102 -11.09 3.39 -6.28
CA THR A 102 -11.63 3.26 -4.93
C THR A 102 -10.58 3.66 -3.92
N ASP A 103 -11.03 4.14 -2.77
CA ASP A 103 -10.15 4.47 -1.65
C ASP A 103 -9.73 3.17 -0.94
N PRO A 104 -8.45 2.78 -0.99
CA PRO A 104 -7.94 1.54 -0.40
C PRO A 104 -7.95 1.50 1.13
N LEU A 105 -8.30 2.61 1.79
CA LEU A 105 -8.52 2.66 3.23
C LEU A 105 -10.00 2.72 3.60
N ALA A 106 -10.87 3.06 2.65
CA ALA A 106 -12.29 3.11 2.88
C ALA A 106 -12.84 1.69 2.93
N THR A 107 -13.02 1.15 4.14
CA THR A 107 -13.75 -0.11 4.32
C THR A 107 -15.07 -0.03 3.56
N ASP A 108 -15.21 -0.81 2.48
CA ASP A 108 -16.49 -0.92 1.81
C ASP A 108 -17.49 -1.57 2.79
N PRO A 109 -18.52 -0.83 3.27
CA PRO A 109 -19.41 -1.32 4.31
C PRO A 109 -20.25 -2.51 3.84
N CYS A 110 -20.33 -2.77 2.52
CA CYS A 110 -21.14 -3.85 1.98
C CYS A 110 -20.54 -5.26 2.15
N ARG A 111 -19.22 -5.43 2.39
CA ARG A 111 -18.62 -6.78 2.46
C ARG A 111 -18.37 -7.32 3.86
N LYS A 112 -18.33 -6.50 4.91
CA LYS A 112 -18.18 -6.98 6.30
C LYS A 112 -19.33 -7.87 6.78
N GLN A 113 -20.46 -7.92 6.06
CA GLN A 113 -21.58 -8.83 6.37
C GLN A 113 -21.48 -10.23 5.72
N ALA A 114 -20.59 -10.48 4.75
CA ALA A 114 -20.57 -11.76 4.05
C ALA A 114 -19.71 -12.85 4.72
N GLN A 115 -18.67 -12.48 5.48
CA GLN A 115 -17.77 -13.47 6.11
C GLN A 115 -18.28 -13.99 7.46
N LYS A 116 -19.10 -13.22 8.21
CA LYS A 116 -19.60 -13.68 9.51
C LYS A 116 -20.69 -14.75 9.40
N SER A 117 -21.33 -14.88 8.23
CA SER A 117 -22.47 -15.78 8.03
C SER A 117 -22.08 -17.23 7.69
N ARG A 118 -20.83 -17.50 7.30
CA ARG A 118 -20.39 -18.85 6.91
C ARG A 118 -19.85 -19.72 8.05
N GLN A 119 -19.71 -19.18 9.26
CA GLN A 119 -19.13 -19.93 10.38
C GLN A 119 -20.18 -20.50 11.36
N ILE A 120 -21.48 -20.27 11.11
CA ILE A 120 -22.57 -20.71 12.02
C ILE A 120 -23.27 -21.98 11.52
N GLU A 121 -23.09 -22.43 10.27
CA GLU A 121 -23.83 -23.59 9.73
C GLU A 121 -23.14 -24.96 9.86
N LEU A 122 -22.03 -25.09 10.61
CA LEU A 122 -21.34 -26.39 10.80
C LEU A 122 -21.43 -26.98 12.21
N GLU A 123 -22.22 -26.38 13.10
CA GLU A 123 -22.58 -26.98 14.38
C GLU A 123 -24.10 -27.09 14.50
N LEU A 124 -24.68 -28.13 13.89
CA LEU A 124 -26.01 -28.69 14.23
C LEU A 124 -26.09 -30.15 13.77
#